data_AF-A0A3G5FMC3-F1
#
_entry.id   AF-A0A3G5FMC3-F1
#
_cell.length_a   1.000
_cell.length_b   1.000
_cell.length_c   1.000
_cell.angle_alpha   90.00
_cell.angle_beta   90.00
_cell.angle_gamma   90.00
#
_symmetry.space_group_name_H-M   'P 1'
#
loop_
_entity.id
_entity.type
_entity.pdbx_description
1 polymer ?
#
loop_
_entity_poly.entity_id
_entity_poly.type
_entity_poly.pdbx_seq_one_letter_code
_entity_poly.pdbx_strand_id
1 'polypeptide(L)'
;MHERKALMMKLSDGFISLPGDPGTLEEFIEVYTWQKIGLHQKPCGLLNTLHYFDPLIAFFDHMVQENPERLLDELLNSSNIRT
;
A
#
# COMPACT_ATOMS: atom_id res chain seq x y z
N MET A 1 -16.01 10.40 7.83
CA MET A 1 -14.96 9.47 7.35
C MET A 1 -13.55 10.01 7.56
N HIS A 2 -13.29 11.31 7.31
CA HIS A 2 -11.96 11.93 7.48
C HIS A 2 -11.38 11.88 8.90
N GLU A 3 -12.18 12.08 9.96
CA GLU A 3 -11.68 12.07 11.34
C GLU A 3 -11.14 10.71 11.78
N ARG A 4 -11.83 9.62 11.42
CA ARG A 4 -11.36 8.24 11.74
C ARG A 4 -10.03 7.94 11.05
N LYS A 5 -9.93 8.25 9.76
CA LYS A 5 -8.72 8.02 8.96
C LYS A 5 -7.55 8.87 9.48
N ALA A 6 -7.79 10.14 9.80
CA ALA A 6 -6.78 11.03 10.39
C ALA A 6 -6.27 10.54 11.75
N LEU A 7 -7.16 10.02 12.61
CA LEU A 7 -6.77 9.47 13.91
C LEU A 7 -5.96 8.19 13.77
N MET A 8 -6.39 7.25 12.90
CA MET A 8 -5.62 6.05 12.56
C MET A 8 -4.24 6.42 12.01
N MET A 9 -4.17 7.40 11.12
CA MET A 9 -2.90 7.93 10.62
C MET A 9 -2.02 8.49 11.71
N LYS A 10 -2.57 9.21 12.69
CA LYS A 10 -1.79 9.81 13.77
C LYS A 10 -1.22 8.78 14.73
N LEU A 11 -2.00 7.73 15.02
CA LEU A 11 -1.67 6.75 16.07
C LEU A 11 -0.87 5.53 15.57
N SER A 12 -0.97 5.18 14.29
CA SER A 12 -0.29 3.99 13.74
C SER A 12 1.18 4.27 13.43
N ASP A 13 2.06 3.29 13.61
CA ASP A 13 3.44 3.33 13.10
C ASP A 13 3.59 2.68 11.71
N GLY A 14 2.55 1.98 11.25
CA GLY A 14 2.49 1.32 9.96
C GLY A 14 1.10 0.75 9.68
N PHE A 15 0.90 0.25 8.47
CA PHE A 15 -0.39 -0.26 7.98
C PHE A 15 -0.23 -1.64 7.34
N ILE A 16 -1.15 -2.55 7.65
CA ILE A 16 -1.25 -3.86 7.00
C ILE A 16 -2.70 -4.05 6.58
N SER A 17 -2.94 -4.32 5.30
CA SER A 17 -4.25 -4.67 4.78
C SER A 17 -4.40 -6.18 4.66
N LEU A 18 -5.51 -6.69 5.21
CA LEU A 18 -5.89 -8.08 5.14
C LEU A 18 -6.79 -8.32 3.91
N PRO A 19 -6.96 -9.56 3.44
CA PRO A 19 -7.95 -9.91 2.43
C PRO A 19 -9.34 -9.40 2.83
N GLY A 20 -10.01 -8.73 1.91
CA GLY A 20 -11.29 -8.09 2.18
C GLY A 20 -11.93 -7.49 0.93
N ASP A 21 -13.05 -6.81 1.15
CA ASP A 21 -13.88 -6.19 0.13
C ASP A 21 -13.21 -4.95 -0.50
N PRO A 22 -13.80 -4.36 -1.57
CA PRO A 22 -13.27 -3.15 -2.20
C PRO A 22 -13.02 -1.98 -1.25
N GLY A 23 -13.73 -1.90 -0.12
CA GLY A 23 -13.47 -0.91 0.93
C GLY A 23 -12.09 -1.04 1.56
N THR A 24 -11.60 -2.26 1.79
CA THR A 24 -10.26 -2.50 2.32
C THR A 24 -9.18 -2.12 1.30
N LEU A 25 -9.45 -2.36 0.02
CA LEU A 25 -8.56 -1.93 -1.06
C LEU A 25 -8.54 -0.39 -1.18
N GLU A 26 -9.68 0.28 -1.08
CA GLU A 26 -9.76 1.74 -1.06
C GLU A 26 -8.89 2.35 0.05
N GLU A 27 -9.02 1.83 1.27
CA GLU A 27 -8.23 2.30 2.42
C GLU A 27 -6.72 2.07 2.20
N PHE A 28 -6.32 0.93 1.64
CA PHE A 28 -4.92 0.66 1.32
C PHE A 28 -4.37 1.64 0.29
N ILE A 29 -5.09 1.85 -0.82
CA ILE A 29 -4.64 2.72 -1.91
C ILE A 29 -4.55 4.19 -1.44
N GLU A 30 -5.44 4.64 -0.56
CA GLU A 30 -5.38 5.99 -0.01
C GLU A 30 -4.09 6.21 0.80
N VAL A 31 -3.79 5.32 1.74
CA VAL A 31 -2.56 5.40 2.56
C VAL A 31 -1.32 5.22 1.69
N TYR A 32 -1.32 4.27 0.75
CA TYR A 32 -0.23 4.09 -0.20
C TYR A 32 0.01 5.37 -1.03
N THR A 33 -1.07 6.04 -1.48
CA THR A 33 -0.97 7.29 -2.23
C THR A 33 -0.39 8.41 -1.37
N TRP A 34 -0.80 8.52 -0.10
CA TRP A 34 -0.23 9.50 0.83
C TRP A 34 1.25 9.28 1.10
N GLN A 35 1.69 8.02 1.20
CA GLN A 35 3.10 7.68 1.24
C GLN A 35 3.80 8.19 -0.03
N LYS A 36 3.22 7.94 -1.21
CA LYS A 36 3.77 8.35 -2.51
C LYS A 36 3.91 9.85 -2.71
N ILE A 37 3.00 10.65 -2.17
CA ILE A 37 3.07 12.12 -2.25
C ILE A 37 3.85 12.74 -1.06
N GLY A 38 4.46 11.90 -0.21
CA GLY A 38 5.30 12.36 0.89
C GLY A 38 4.56 12.90 2.12
N LEU A 39 3.26 12.62 2.26
CA LEU A 39 2.48 13.03 3.45
C LEU A 39 2.84 12.23 4.70
N HIS A 40 3.37 11.01 4.55
CA HIS A 40 3.97 10.23 5.62
C HIS A 40 5.03 9.25 5.09
N GLN A 41 5.84 8.71 5.99
CA GLN A 41 6.87 7.70 5.69
C GLN A 41 6.61 6.37 6.41
N LYS A 42 5.40 6.17 6.92
CA LYS A 42 4.99 4.96 7.62
C LYS A 42 4.90 3.78 6.65
N PRO A 43 5.46 2.60 6.97
CA PRO A 43 5.39 1.42 6.11
C PRO A 43 3.95 0.94 5.92
N CYS A 44 3.65 0.51 4.69
CA CYS A 44 2.37 -0.07 4.31
C CYS A 44 2.59 -1.45 3.68
N GLY A 45 1.76 -2.44 4.00
CA GLY A 45 1.90 -3.80 3.49
C GLY A 45 0.56 -4.47 3.21
N LEU A 46 0.60 -5.50 2.36
CA LEU A 46 -0.51 -6.39 2.06
C LEU A 46 -0.22 -7.76 2.69
N LEU A 47 -1.14 -8.28 3.48
CA LEU A 47 -1.05 -9.65 3.98
C LEU A 47 -1.58 -10.62 2.92
N ASN A 48 -0.68 -11.17 2.11
CA ASN A 48 -1.02 -12.01 0.96
C ASN A 48 -1.26 -13.49 1.31
N THR A 49 -2.23 -13.78 2.18
CA THR A 49 -2.57 -15.17 2.48
C THR A 49 -3.27 -15.86 1.31
N LEU A 50 -2.90 -17.10 1.01
CA LEU A 50 -3.51 -17.92 -0.05
C LEU A 50 -3.53 -17.21 -1.42
N HIS A 51 -2.50 -16.41 -1.72
CA HIS A 51 -2.36 -15.70 -3.00
C HIS A 51 -3.49 -14.70 -3.31
N TYR A 52 -4.18 -14.19 -2.29
CA TYR A 52 -5.31 -13.27 -2.46
C TYR A 52 -4.95 -11.99 -3.23
N PHE A 53 -3.77 -11.40 -2.96
CA PHE A 53 -3.31 -10.15 -3.55
C PHE A 53 -2.41 -10.35 -4.78
N ASP A 54 -2.15 -11.58 -5.24
CA ASP A 54 -1.33 -11.84 -6.44
C ASP A 54 -1.77 -11.01 -7.66
N PRO A 55 -3.07 -10.90 -8.00
CA PRO A 55 -3.52 -10.09 -9.13
C PRO A 55 -3.21 -8.59 -8.96
N LEU A 56 -3.31 -8.08 -7.73
CA LEU A 56 -3.02 -6.69 -7.41
C LEU A 56 -1.52 -6.40 -7.46
N ILE A 57 -0.70 -7.32 -6.96
CA ILE A 57 0.77 -7.23 -7.06
C ILE A 57 1.19 -7.25 -8.53
N ALA A 58 0.64 -8.16 -9.35
CA ALA A 58 0.90 -8.20 -10.78
C ALA A 58 0.47 -6.91 -11.49
N PHE A 59 -0.62 -6.28 -11.05
CA PHE A 59 -1.05 -4.98 -11.56
C PHE A 59 -0.03 -3.86 -11.21
N PHE A 60 0.50 -3.84 -9.99
CA PHE A 60 1.58 -2.92 -9.63
C PHE A 60 2.85 -3.16 -10.46
N ASP A 61 3.24 -4.42 -10.64
CA ASP A 61 4.39 -4.78 -11.48
C ASP A 61 4.20 -4.30 -12.92
N HIS A 62 3.00 -4.45 -13.50
CA HIS A 62 2.68 -3.92 -14.82
C HIS A 62 2.80 -2.40 -14.88
N MET A 63 2.27 -1.66 -13.90
CA MET A 63 2.40 -0.20 -13.85
C MET A 63 3.87 0.26 -13.79
N VAL A 64 4.70 -0.45 -13.04
CA VAL A 64 6.15 -0.20 -12.97
C VAL A 64 6.82 -0.47 -14.32
N GLN A 65 6.47 -1.56 -14.99
CA GLN A 65 7.03 -1.90 -16.30
C GLN A 65 6.68 -0.86 -17.37
N GLU A 66 5.45 -0.34 -17.36
CA GLU A 66 5.01 0.67 -18.32
C GLU A 66 5.58 2.07 -18.01
N ASN A 67 5.86 2.37 -16.73
CA ASN A 67 6.35 3.69 -16.30
C ASN A 67 7.47 3.58 -15.24
N PRO A 68 8.64 3.02 -15.60
CA PRO A 68 9.70 2.72 -14.64
C PRO A 68 10.19 3.96 -13.90
N GLU A 69 10.38 5.08 -14.60
CA GLU A 69 10.90 6.34 -14.04
C GLU A 69 9.95 7.01 -13.03
N ARG A 70 8.67 6.61 -12.99
CA ARG A 70 7.66 7.22 -12.10
C ARG A 70 7.41 6.41 -10.82
N LEU A 71 7.96 5.19 -10.72
CA LEU A 71 7.69 4.24 -9.63
C LEU A 71 8.94 3.64 -8.97
N LEU A 72 10.14 3.83 -9.55
CA LEU A 72 11.40 3.19 -9.13
C LEU A 72 11.94 3.59 -7.76
N ASP A 73 11.53 4.72 -7.16
CA ASP A 73 12.23 5.24 -5.98
C ASP A 73 11.92 4.53 -4.64
N GLU A 74 10.89 3.69 -4.53
CA GLU A 74 10.43 3.27 -3.18
C GLU A 74 9.96 1.82 -2.99
N LEU A 75 9.66 1.06 -4.05
CA LEU A 75 9.27 -0.36 -3.90
C LEU A 75 10.43 -1.22 -3.35
N LEU A 76 11.67 -0.74 -3.44
CA LEU A 76 12.86 -1.37 -2.86
C LEU A 76 13.15 -0.94 -1.41
N ASN A 77 12.55 0.16 -0.91
CA ASN A 77 12.85 0.70 0.43
C ASN A 77 11.83 0.31 1.50
N SER A 78 10.59 -0.01 1.11
CA SER A 78 9.66 -0.70 2.01
C SER A 78 9.99 -2.18 1.95
N SER A 79 10.57 -2.71 3.02
CA SER A 79 10.68 -4.15 3.29
C SER A 79 9.39 -4.85 2.88
N ASN A 80 9.35 -5.37 1.65
CA ASN A 80 8.30 -6.25 1.18
C ASN A 80 8.42 -7.48 2.08
N ILE A 81 7.58 -7.55 3.11
CA ILE A 81 7.36 -8.80 3.84
C ILE A 81 6.63 -9.70 2.84
N ARG A 82 7.44 -10.30 1.95
CA ARG A 82 7.12 -11.49 1.21
C ARG A 82 7.22 -12.62 2.22
N THR A 83 6.08 -13.10 2.66
CA THR A 83 5.92 -14.49 3.11
C THR A 83 4.90 -15.13 2.20
#